data_AF-A0AAV1HV85-F1
#
_entry.id   AF-A0AAV1HV85-F1
#
_cell.length_a   1.000
_cell.length_b   1.000
_cell.length_c   1.000
_cell.angle_alpha   90.00
_cell.angle_beta   90.00
_cell.angle_gamma   90.00
#
_symmetry.space_group_name_H-M   'P 1'
#
loop_
_entity.id
_entity.type
_entity.pdbx_description
1 polymer ?
#
loop_
_entity_poly.entity_id
_entity_poly.type
_entity_poly.pdbx_seq_one_letter_code
_entity_poly.pdbx_strand_id
1 'polypeptide(L)'
;MYPDNADVSENMGRFLDHSLPTLEGMEATAINRAAMVLKRIGPRWLFERIWRPYVARMLAQKEICTCPLTTISQIIADQGLERVDLLKIDIERAELAALNGIAMSDWPKIQQVVLEVHDVADRLAAVKSLLMEKAGLHLTAVEQDPSLQGTTLYNVYACRQ
;
A
#
# COMPACT_ATOMS: atom_id res chain seq x y z
N MET A 1 3.87 13.96 3.72
CA MET A 1 2.70 14.48 4.45
C MET A 1 2.05 13.31 5.16
N TYR A 2 2.18 13.22 6.48
CA TYR A 2 1.53 12.15 7.26
C TYR A 2 0.00 12.27 7.14
N PRO A 3 -0.74 11.15 7.14
CA PRO A 3 -2.20 11.19 7.14
C PRO A 3 -2.73 11.99 8.31
N ASP A 4 -3.79 12.76 8.10
CA ASP A 4 -4.69 13.08 9.20
C ASP A 4 -5.36 11.77 9.66
N ASN A 5 -5.63 11.64 10.95
CA ASN A 5 -6.33 10.49 11.51
C ASN A 5 -7.72 10.30 10.88
N ALA A 6 -8.33 11.39 10.38
CA ALA A 6 -9.57 11.36 9.62
C ALA A 6 -9.44 10.56 8.31
N ASP A 7 -8.40 10.84 7.51
CA ASP A 7 -8.14 10.15 6.23
C ASP A 7 -7.92 8.65 6.44
N VAL A 8 -7.16 8.28 7.49
CA VAL A 8 -6.88 6.86 7.81
C VAL A 8 -8.17 6.13 8.17
N SER A 9 -9.01 6.75 8.99
CA SER A 9 -10.29 6.16 9.42
C SER A 9 -11.26 6.00 8.24
N GLU A 10 -11.30 6.97 7.33
CA GLU A 10 -12.15 6.90 6.13
C GLU A 10 -11.66 5.81 5.16
N ASN A 11 -10.38 5.76 4.84
CA ASN A 11 -9.80 4.75 3.96
C ASN A 11 -9.94 3.33 4.54
N MET A 12 -9.73 3.18 5.85
CA MET A 12 -9.96 1.92 6.55
C MET A 12 -11.44 1.51 6.50
N GLY A 13 -12.36 2.47 6.65
CA GLY A 13 -13.79 2.24 6.48
C GLY A 13 -14.14 1.68 5.10
N ARG A 14 -13.61 2.31 4.04
CA ARG A 14 -13.80 1.84 2.64
C ARG A 14 -13.19 0.46 2.41
N PHE A 15 -11.94 0.24 2.82
CA PHE A 15 -11.27 -1.06 2.71
C PHE A 15 -12.11 -2.18 3.35
N LEU A 16 -12.66 -1.94 4.54
CA LEU A 16 -13.45 -2.95 5.24
C LEU A 16 -14.82 -3.18 4.60
N ASP A 17 -15.47 -2.13 4.09
CA ASP A 17 -16.73 -2.27 3.35
C ASP A 17 -16.58 -3.24 2.17
N HIS A 18 -15.45 -3.19 1.48
CA HIS A 18 -15.13 -4.01 0.32
C HIS A 18 -14.39 -5.33 0.61
N SER A 19 -13.65 -5.45 1.73
CA SER A 19 -12.86 -6.65 2.09
C SER A 19 -13.60 -7.64 3.00
N LEU A 20 -14.63 -7.20 3.71
CA LEU A 20 -15.45 -8.09 4.54
C LEU A 20 -16.10 -9.28 3.79
N PRO A 21 -16.48 -9.17 2.50
CA PRO A 21 -16.92 -10.32 1.70
C PRO A 21 -15.80 -11.36 1.44
N THR A 22 -14.54 -10.94 1.37
CA THR A 22 -13.36 -11.80 1.07
C THR A 22 -12.67 -12.34 2.33
N LEU A 23 -13.02 -11.83 3.51
CA LEU A 23 -12.54 -12.34 4.81
C LEU A 23 -13.19 -13.67 5.25
N GLU A 24 -13.97 -14.33 4.37
CA GLU A 24 -14.56 -15.66 4.60
C GLU A 24 -13.51 -16.78 4.85
N GLY A 25 -12.21 -16.52 4.65
CA GLY A 25 -11.13 -17.50 4.80
C GLY A 25 -10.04 -17.21 5.84
N MET A 26 -10.04 -16.06 6.53
CA MET A 26 -9.08 -15.82 7.64
C MET A 26 -9.64 -16.43 8.93
N GLU A 27 -8.79 -17.04 9.78
CA GLU A 27 -9.21 -17.56 11.09
C GLU A 27 -9.87 -16.46 11.92
N ALA A 28 -11.20 -16.42 11.83
CA ALA A 28 -12.02 -15.40 12.42
C ALA A 28 -12.16 -15.67 13.92
N THR A 29 -11.49 -14.88 14.75
CA THR A 29 -11.90 -14.73 16.16
C THR A 29 -13.40 -14.44 16.23
N ALA A 30 -14.09 -14.91 17.29
CA ALA A 30 -15.55 -14.89 17.40
C ALA A 30 -16.21 -13.53 17.09
N ILE A 31 -15.49 -12.42 17.29
CA ILE A 31 -15.87 -11.05 16.94
C ILE A 31 -16.11 -10.87 15.43
N ASN A 32 -15.25 -11.44 14.57
CA ASN A 32 -15.37 -11.34 13.11
C ASN A 32 -16.60 -12.10 12.57
N ARG A 33 -16.93 -13.26 13.16
CA ARG A 33 -18.15 -14.01 12.81
C ARG A 33 -19.42 -13.27 13.22
N ALA A 34 -19.44 -12.69 14.42
CA ALA A 34 -20.57 -11.90 14.89
C ALA A 34 -20.77 -10.62 14.06
N ALA A 35 -19.68 -9.94 13.69
CA ALA A 35 -19.71 -8.75 12.83
C ALA A 35 -20.23 -9.06 11.41
N MET A 36 -19.86 -10.21 10.82
CA MET A 36 -20.39 -10.66 9.53
C MET A 36 -21.90 -10.92 9.55
N VAL A 37 -22.42 -11.55 10.61
CA VAL A 37 -23.87 -11.79 10.79
C VAL A 37 -24.62 -10.47 10.99
N LEU A 38 -24.06 -9.55 11.76
CA LEU A 38 -24.62 -8.20 11.98
C LEU A 38 -24.66 -7.36 10.69
N LYS A 39 -23.68 -7.48 9.77
CA LYS A 39 -23.70 -6.78 8.47
C LYS A 39 -24.82 -7.28 7.55
N ARG A 40 -25.19 -8.57 7.66
CA ARG A 40 -26.17 -9.22 6.76
C ARG A 40 -27.63 -8.94 7.15
N ILE A 41 -27.89 -8.60 8.41
CA ILE A 41 -29.25 -8.51 8.98
C ILE A 41 -29.49 -7.17 9.70
N GLY A 42 -28.43 -6.49 10.14
CA GLY A 42 -28.49 -5.26 10.92
C GLY A 42 -28.49 -3.99 10.06
N PRO A 43 -29.16 -2.91 10.50
CA PRO A 43 -29.09 -1.62 9.83
C PRO A 43 -27.65 -1.08 9.76
N ARG A 44 -27.26 -0.49 8.62
CA ARG A 44 -25.92 0.10 8.39
C ARG A 44 -25.46 1.03 9.53
N TRP A 45 -26.38 1.80 10.12
CA TRP A 45 -26.11 2.70 11.24
C TRP A 45 -25.67 1.98 12.54
N LEU A 46 -26.13 0.74 12.76
CA LEU A 46 -25.77 -0.04 13.94
C LEU A 46 -24.37 -0.65 13.78
N PHE A 47 -24.04 -1.10 12.57
CA PHE A 47 -22.71 -1.57 12.20
C PHE A 47 -21.67 -0.45 12.36
N GLU A 48 -21.94 0.74 11.81
CA GLU A 48 -21.03 1.89 11.93
C GLU A 48 -20.78 2.32 13.38
N ARG A 49 -21.79 2.25 14.27
CA ARG A 49 -21.65 2.62 15.70
C ARG A 49 -20.79 1.65 16.50
N ILE A 50 -20.80 0.37 16.17
CA ILE A 50 -20.02 -0.66 16.88
C ILE A 50 -18.60 -0.74 16.32
N TRP A 51 -18.45 -0.56 15.00
CA TRP A 51 -17.18 -0.78 14.32
C TRP A 51 -16.21 0.40 14.41
N ARG A 52 -16.70 1.65 14.32
CA ARG A 52 -15.88 2.87 14.51
C ARG A 52 -15.04 2.86 15.80
N PRO A 53 -15.59 2.58 16.99
CA PRO A 53 -14.79 2.54 18.22
C PRO A 53 -13.82 1.36 18.25
N TYR A 54 -14.12 0.25 17.56
CA TYR A 54 -13.21 -0.90 17.45
C TYR A 54 -11.97 -0.55 16.63
N VAL A 55 -12.13 0.03 15.43
CA VAL A 55 -11.01 0.50 14.60
C VAL A 55 -10.24 1.61 15.31
N ALA A 56 -10.94 2.57 15.93
CA ALA A 56 -10.30 3.62 16.72
C ALA A 56 -9.45 3.03 17.86
N ARG A 57 -9.92 1.97 18.54
CA ARG A 57 -9.15 1.26 19.57
C ARG A 57 -7.97 0.47 19.01
N MET A 58 -8.12 -0.14 17.84
CA MET A 58 -7.03 -0.84 17.14
C MET A 58 -5.93 0.15 16.73
N LEU A 59 -6.30 1.32 16.20
CA LEU A 59 -5.37 2.39 15.80
C LEU A 59 -4.87 3.23 16.98
N ALA A 60 -5.49 3.15 18.16
CA ALA A 60 -5.12 3.94 19.34
C ALA A 60 -3.74 3.56 19.90
N GLN A 61 -3.23 2.38 19.58
CA GLN A 61 -1.88 1.95 19.97
C GLN A 61 -0.83 2.46 18.98
N LYS A 62 -0.82 3.78 18.75
CA LYS A 62 0.22 4.42 17.95
C LYS A 62 1.47 4.61 18.80
N GLU A 63 2.58 4.02 18.37
CA GLU A 63 3.90 4.29 18.93
C GLU A 63 4.73 5.10 17.94
N ILE A 64 5.43 6.13 18.42
CA ILE A 64 6.35 6.92 17.61
C ILE A 64 7.75 6.35 17.82
N CYS A 65 8.30 5.75 16.77
CA CYS A 65 9.64 5.19 16.78
C CYS A 65 10.58 6.07 15.95
N THR A 66 11.75 6.42 16.50
CA THR A 66 12.85 6.98 15.73
C THR A 66 13.63 5.85 15.09
N CYS A 67 13.72 5.82 13.76
CA CYS A 67 14.50 4.84 13.03
C CYS A 67 15.42 5.53 12.01
N PRO A 68 16.61 4.98 11.74
CA PRO A 68 17.44 5.44 10.64
C PRO A 68 16.75 5.08 9.32
N LEU A 69 16.82 5.99 8.35
CA LEU A 69 16.37 5.76 6.97
C LEU A 69 17.58 5.61 6.06
N THR A 70 17.44 4.78 5.04
CA THR A 70 18.46 4.56 4.01
C THR A 70 17.82 4.52 2.63
N THR A 71 18.63 4.54 1.57
CA THR A 71 18.16 4.45 0.18
C THR A 71 18.29 3.02 -0.35
N ILE A 72 17.51 2.70 -1.39
CA ILE A 72 17.59 1.40 -2.05
C ILE A 72 18.99 1.17 -2.65
N SER A 73 19.62 2.20 -3.23
CA SER A 73 21.01 2.09 -3.71
C SER A 73 22.02 1.80 -2.61
N GLN A 74 21.84 2.37 -1.42
CA GLN A 74 22.71 2.05 -0.29
C GLN A 74 22.54 0.58 0.13
N ILE A 75 21.31 0.07 0.15
CA ILE A 75 21.04 -1.35 0.42
C ILE A 75 21.71 -2.24 -0.65
N ILE A 76 21.59 -1.88 -1.94
CA ILE A 76 22.25 -2.61 -3.04
C ILE A 76 23.76 -2.65 -2.84
N ALA A 77 24.38 -1.53 -2.45
CA ALA A 77 25.81 -1.44 -2.19
C ALA A 77 26.24 -2.26 -0.97
N ASP A 78 25.56 -2.08 0.16
CA ASP A 78 25.87 -2.75 1.44
C ASP A 78 25.75 -4.27 1.33
N GLN A 79 24.80 -4.75 0.53
CA GLN A 79 24.58 -6.18 0.29
C GLN A 79 25.37 -6.73 -0.90
N GLY A 80 26.12 -5.89 -1.63
CA GLY A 80 26.88 -6.30 -2.81
C GLY A 80 26.00 -6.87 -3.92
N LEU A 81 24.77 -6.37 -4.08
CA LEU A 81 23.83 -6.91 -5.05
C LEU A 81 24.23 -6.50 -6.48
N GLU A 82 24.54 -7.49 -7.29
CA GLU A 82 24.77 -7.33 -8.73
C GLU A 82 23.45 -7.37 -9.52
N ARG A 83 22.41 -7.99 -8.95
CA ARG A 83 21.10 -8.18 -9.59
C ARG A 83 19.98 -8.24 -8.55
N VAL A 84 18.84 -7.63 -8.89
CA VAL A 84 17.60 -7.67 -8.11
C VAL A 84 16.48 -8.15 -9.04
N ASP A 85 16.08 -9.42 -8.89
CA ASP A 85 15.04 -10.03 -9.72
C ASP A 85 13.68 -9.36 -9.55
N LEU A 86 13.37 -8.93 -8.32
CA LEU A 86 12.10 -8.29 -7.96
C LEU A 86 12.31 -7.29 -6.82
N LEU A 87 11.93 -6.05 -7.07
CA LEU A 87 11.84 -4.99 -6.07
C LEU A 87 10.37 -4.74 -5.74
N LYS A 88 9.91 -5.26 -4.60
CA LYS A 88 8.60 -4.91 -4.04
C LYS A 88 8.73 -3.65 -3.18
N ILE A 89 7.88 -2.66 -3.41
CA ILE A 89 7.79 -1.46 -2.59
C ILE A 89 6.34 -1.27 -2.15
N ASP A 90 6.17 -1.22 -0.84
CA ASP A 90 4.88 -1.13 -0.17
C ASP A 90 5.08 -0.18 1.01
N ILE A 91 5.26 1.10 0.68
CA ILE A 91 5.57 2.15 1.63
C ILE A 91 4.55 3.26 1.47
N GLU A 92 3.69 3.38 2.46
CA GLU A 92 2.65 4.37 2.55
C GLU A 92 3.20 5.80 2.29
N ARG A 93 2.86 6.38 1.13
CA ARG A 93 3.12 7.78 0.74
C ARG A 93 4.58 8.18 0.50
N ALA A 94 5.52 7.25 0.61
CA ALA A 94 6.95 7.50 0.41
C ALA A 94 7.50 6.84 -0.87
N GLU A 95 6.64 6.31 -1.72
CA GLU A 95 6.97 5.47 -2.87
C GLU A 95 7.91 6.19 -3.83
N LEU A 96 7.52 7.42 -4.20
CA LEU A 96 8.32 8.26 -5.10
C LEU A 96 9.67 8.65 -4.47
N ALA A 97 9.74 8.81 -3.15
CA ALA A 97 10.98 9.10 -2.45
C ALA A 97 11.93 7.89 -2.48
N ALA A 98 11.42 6.67 -2.26
CA ALA A 98 12.22 5.45 -2.36
C ALA A 98 12.74 5.23 -3.79
N LEU A 99 11.89 5.43 -4.81
CA LEU A 99 12.30 5.31 -6.21
C LEU A 99 13.38 6.34 -6.59
N ASN A 100 13.26 7.59 -6.12
CA ASN A 100 14.30 8.61 -6.31
C ASN A 100 15.58 8.33 -5.51
N GLY A 101 15.53 7.46 -4.50
CA GLY A 101 16.69 6.96 -3.78
C GLY A 101 17.52 5.93 -4.55
N ILE A 102 17.08 5.52 -5.76
CA ILE A 102 17.84 4.62 -6.63
C ILE A 102 18.70 5.45 -7.59
N ALA A 103 20.00 5.27 -7.49
CA ALA A 103 20.98 5.87 -8.39
C ALA A 103 20.84 5.32 -9.82
N MET A 104 21.18 6.14 -10.81
CA MET A 104 21.06 5.76 -12.24
C MET A 104 21.88 4.52 -12.59
N SER A 105 23.03 4.32 -11.94
CA SER A 105 23.89 3.14 -12.14
C SER A 105 23.29 1.83 -11.62
N ASP A 106 22.30 1.89 -10.72
CA ASP A 106 21.70 0.70 -10.10
C ASP A 106 20.42 0.24 -10.79
N TRP A 107 19.75 1.10 -11.56
CA TRP A 107 18.56 0.72 -12.33
C TRP A 107 18.76 -0.52 -13.23
N PRO A 108 19.88 -0.68 -13.95
CA PRO A 108 20.12 -1.88 -14.75
C PRO A 108 20.11 -3.20 -13.94
N LYS A 109 20.40 -3.14 -12.63
CA LYS A 109 20.40 -4.32 -11.75
C LYS A 109 18.99 -4.80 -11.43
N ILE A 110 18.01 -3.89 -11.41
CA ILE A 110 16.61 -4.19 -11.08
C ILE A 110 15.88 -4.69 -12.32
N GLN A 111 15.34 -5.90 -12.24
CA GLN A 111 14.66 -6.56 -13.36
C GLN A 111 13.16 -6.32 -13.34
N GLN A 112 12.55 -6.26 -12.15
CA GLN A 112 11.11 -6.08 -11.99
C GLN A 112 10.81 -5.21 -10.78
N VAL A 113 9.73 -4.43 -10.88
CA VAL A 113 9.21 -3.59 -9.79
C VAL A 113 7.73 -3.91 -9.60
N VAL A 114 7.34 -4.12 -8.34
CA VAL A 114 5.94 -4.21 -7.90
C VAL A 114 5.76 -3.16 -6.81
N LEU A 115 4.85 -2.24 -7.02
CA LEU A 115 4.74 -1.03 -6.21
C LEU A 115 3.27 -0.75 -5.90
N GLU A 116 2.92 -0.70 -4.62
CA GLU A 116 1.64 -0.11 -4.21
C GLU A 116 1.84 1.41 -4.08
N VAL A 117 1.05 2.19 -4.81
CA VAL A 117 1.17 3.64 -4.93
C VAL A 117 -0.04 4.32 -4.32
N HIS A 118 0.23 5.20 -3.35
CA HIS A 118 -0.71 6.21 -2.91
C HIS A 118 -0.76 7.38 -3.89
N ASP A 119 -1.80 7.43 -4.73
CA ASP A 119 -1.98 8.52 -5.69
C ASP A 119 -2.49 9.79 -5.03
N VAL A 120 -1.54 10.60 -4.54
CA VAL A 120 -1.79 11.93 -3.98
C VAL A 120 -0.92 12.94 -4.72
N ALA A 121 -1.55 13.98 -5.28
CA ALA A 121 -0.92 14.99 -6.13
C ALA A 121 -0.24 14.38 -7.37
N ASP A 122 -1.00 13.60 -8.15
CA ASP A 122 -0.60 12.94 -9.40
C ASP A 122 0.65 12.05 -9.26
N ARG A 123 0.85 11.46 -8.07
CA ARG A 123 2.02 10.62 -7.78
C ARG A 123 2.05 9.39 -8.67
N LEU A 124 0.90 8.81 -9.00
CA LEU A 124 0.83 7.67 -9.89
C LEU A 124 1.43 8.01 -11.26
N ALA A 125 1.12 9.18 -11.81
CA ALA A 125 1.71 9.64 -13.06
C ALA A 125 3.23 9.83 -12.95
N ALA A 126 3.69 10.48 -11.88
CA ALA A 126 5.13 10.69 -11.63
C ALA A 126 5.91 9.38 -11.50
N VAL A 127 5.35 8.40 -10.79
CA VAL A 127 5.91 7.05 -10.65
C VAL A 127 6.02 6.37 -12.01
N LYS A 128 4.95 6.38 -12.81
CA LYS A 128 4.92 5.75 -14.13
C LYS A 128 6.00 6.35 -15.05
N SER A 129 6.09 7.67 -15.12
CA SER A 129 7.15 8.35 -15.89
C SER A 129 8.54 7.98 -15.39
N LEU A 130 8.78 7.94 -14.08
CA LEU A 130 10.08 7.56 -13.53
C LEU A 130 10.49 6.14 -13.94
N LEU A 131 9.57 5.17 -13.82
CA LEU A 131 9.82 3.77 -14.18
C LEU A 131 10.12 3.61 -15.68
N MET A 132 9.42 4.34 -16.54
CA MET A 132 9.65 4.26 -17.99
C MET A 132 10.91 5.01 -18.41
N GLU A 133 11.07 6.25 -17.97
CA GLU A 133 12.07 7.19 -18.51
C GLU A 133 13.43 7.07 -17.81
N LYS A 134 13.45 6.85 -16.48
CA LYS A 134 14.70 6.73 -15.71
C LYS A 134 15.12 5.29 -15.51
N ALA A 135 14.20 4.41 -15.13
CA ALA A 135 14.53 3.01 -14.87
C ALA A 135 14.66 2.17 -16.15
N GLY A 136 14.12 2.65 -17.26
CA GLY A 136 14.07 1.91 -18.53
C GLY A 136 13.29 0.61 -18.40
N LEU A 137 12.23 0.61 -17.60
CA LEU A 137 11.32 -0.53 -17.41
C LEU A 137 10.04 -0.30 -18.22
N HIS A 138 9.44 -1.40 -18.67
CA HIS A 138 8.14 -1.39 -19.32
C HIS A 138 7.05 -1.60 -18.27
N LEU A 139 6.05 -0.74 -18.27
CA LEU A 139 4.86 -0.92 -17.43
C LEU A 139 4.03 -2.08 -17.99
N THR A 140 3.82 -3.12 -17.20
CA THR A 140 3.04 -4.30 -17.58
C THR A 140 1.59 -4.17 -17.16
N ALA A 141 1.34 -3.61 -15.97
CA ALA A 141 0.00 -3.38 -15.46
C ALA A 141 -0.03 -2.19 -14.49
N VAL A 142 -1.18 -1.52 -14.46
CA VAL A 142 -1.57 -0.59 -13.40
C VAL A 142 -3.01 -0.92 -13.06
N GLU A 143 -3.25 -1.38 -11.85
CA GLU A 143 -4.56 -1.86 -11.42
C GLU A 143 -4.90 -1.37 -10.01
N GLN A 144 -6.18 -1.43 -9.68
CA GLN A 144 -6.67 -1.18 -8.34
C GLN A 144 -7.39 -2.45 -7.88
N ASP A 145 -6.98 -2.99 -6.73
CA ASP A 145 -7.61 -4.17 -6.16
C ASP A 145 -9.12 -3.91 -6.02
N PRO A 146 -10.01 -4.87 -6.37
CA PRO A 146 -11.45 -4.72 -6.19
C PRO A 146 -11.86 -4.28 -4.77
N SER A 147 -11.09 -4.71 -3.75
CA SER A 147 -11.28 -4.34 -2.35
C SER A 147 -10.86 -2.90 -2.00
N LEU A 148 -10.11 -2.25 -2.89
CA LEU A 148 -9.59 -0.90 -2.74
C LEU A 148 -10.17 0.08 -3.76
N GLN A 149 -11.18 -0.34 -4.53
CA GLN A 149 -11.85 0.52 -5.50
C GLN A 149 -12.35 1.81 -4.86
N GLY A 150 -12.07 2.94 -5.50
CA GLY A 150 -12.46 4.26 -5.01
C GLY A 150 -11.59 4.80 -3.87
N THR A 151 -10.48 4.13 -3.55
CA THR A 151 -9.38 4.71 -2.77
C THR A 151 -8.32 5.31 -3.69
N THR A 152 -7.26 5.88 -3.12
CA THR A 152 -6.09 6.39 -3.85
C THR A 152 -5.02 5.32 -4.09
N LEU A 153 -5.29 4.06 -3.76
CA LEU A 153 -4.31 2.97 -3.80
C LEU A 153 -4.31 2.28 -5.16
N TYR A 154 -3.13 2.15 -5.77
CA TYR A 154 -2.93 1.47 -7.05
C TYR A 154 -1.73 0.54 -6.98
N ASN A 155 -1.87 -0.65 -7.54
CA ASN A 155 -0.74 -1.54 -7.80
C ASN A 155 -0.16 -1.25 -9.18
N VAL A 156 1.16 -1.05 -9.22
CA VAL A 156 1.94 -0.80 -10.43
C VAL A 156 2.95 -1.92 -10.60
N TYR A 157 2.97 -2.47 -11.81
CA TYR A 157 3.86 -3.56 -12.21
C TYR A 157 4.72 -3.10 -13.39
N ALA A 158 6.03 -3.31 -13.29
CA ALA A 158 6.98 -2.97 -14.34
C ALA A 158 8.08 -4.02 -14.46
N CYS A 159 8.53 -4.31 -15.68
CA CYS A 159 9.61 -5.27 -15.92
C CYS A 159 10.58 -4.80 -17.00
N ARG A 160 11.80 -5.33 -16.95
CA ARG A 160 12.79 -5.24 -18.02
C ARG A 160 12.44 -6.27 -19.09
N GLN A 161 12.52 -5.87 -20.36
CA GLN A 161 12.37 -6.78 -21.50
C GLN A 161 13.67 -7.53 -21.76
#